data_AF-A0A2V7P8Z6-F1
#
_entry.id   AF-A0A2V7P8Z6-F1
#
_cell.length_a   1.000
_cell.length_b   1.000
_cell.length_c   1.000
_cell.angle_alpha   90.00
_cell.angle_beta   90.00
_cell.angle_gamma   90.00
#
_symmetry.space_group_name_H-M   'P 1'
#
loop_
_entity.id
_entity.type
_entity.pdbx_description
1 polymer ?
#
loop_
_entity_poly.entity_id
_entity_poly.type
_entity_poly.pdbx_seq_one_letter_code
_entity_poly.pdbx_strand_id
1 'polypeptide(L)'
;MIPEAPFFLGVAALNVTLAGFSGLVAAFHRGDRLKTFDVFHLRGLAETGLANALIALITIPLATASGDLGTATRVGSAVVLAYIAVQIAVFALRQRRMSVRVAAPYAVGALAIDITVIAVAVVTIVLQAVSAYETLMVLLLARPMWDFVQVLGNMARPV
;
A
#
# COMPACT_ATOMS: atom_id res chain seq x y z
N MET A 1 15.75 -6.62 -20.47
CA MET A 1 15.29 -5.93 -19.24
C MET A 1 14.90 -4.52 -19.62
N ILE A 2 13.81 -4.00 -19.06
CA ILE A 2 13.33 -2.63 -19.35
C ILE A 2 14.16 -1.57 -18.59
N PRO A 3 14.35 -0.35 -19.14
CA PRO A 3 15.09 0.73 -18.46
C PRO A 3 14.56 1.09 -17.08
N GLU A 4 13.26 0.94 -16.85
CA GLU A 4 12.53 1.32 -15.64
C GLU A 4 12.61 0.24 -14.54
N ALA A 5 13.21 -0.92 -14.83
CA ALA A 5 13.31 -2.03 -13.87
C ALA A 5 13.96 -1.62 -12.52
N PRO A 6 15.04 -0.80 -12.48
CA PRO A 6 15.60 -0.33 -11.22
C PRO A 6 14.61 0.45 -10.36
N PHE A 7 13.72 1.24 -10.97
CA PHE A 7 12.69 1.98 -10.26
C PHE A 7 11.70 1.02 -9.57
N PHE A 8 11.16 0.05 -10.30
CA PHE A 8 10.20 -0.91 -9.75
C PHE A 8 10.83 -1.80 -8.66
N LEU A 9 12.09 -2.19 -8.83
CA LEU A 9 12.84 -2.89 -7.78
C LEU A 9 13.03 -2.02 -6.53
N GLY A 10 13.30 -0.73 -6.70
CA GLY A 10 13.40 0.23 -5.60
C GLY A 10 12.08 0.37 -4.83
N VAL A 11 10.96 0.55 -5.54
CA VAL A 11 9.63 0.61 -4.92
C VAL A 11 9.29 -0.69 -4.19
N ALA A 12 9.62 -1.85 -4.80
CA ALA A 12 9.42 -3.13 -4.15
C ALA A 12 10.25 -3.28 -2.86
N ALA A 13 11.53 -2.88 -2.89
CA ALA A 13 12.41 -2.92 -1.73
C ALA A 13 11.91 -2.01 -0.58
N LEU A 14 11.44 -0.80 -0.90
CA LEU A 14 10.85 0.11 0.08
C LEU A 14 9.61 -0.51 0.74
N ASN A 15 8.72 -1.09 -0.07
CA ASN A 15 7.51 -1.75 0.43
C ASN A 15 7.81 -2.96 1.32
N VAL A 16 8.80 -3.79 0.95
CA VAL A 16 9.26 -4.93 1.79
C VAL A 16 9.87 -4.42 3.10
N THR A 17 10.61 -3.32 3.06
CA THR A 17 11.21 -2.72 4.26
C THR A 17 10.12 -2.18 5.21
N LEU A 18 9.10 -1.50 4.69
CA LEU A 18 7.94 -1.06 5.47
C LEU A 18 7.19 -2.24 6.11
N ALA A 19 6.99 -3.33 5.36
CA ALA A 19 6.44 -4.57 5.89
C ALA A 19 7.34 -5.20 6.98
N GLY A 20 8.66 -5.14 6.82
CA GLY A 20 9.62 -5.59 7.82
C GLY A 20 9.57 -4.77 9.11
N PHE A 21 9.43 -3.44 9.00
CA PHE A 21 9.29 -2.57 10.16
C PHE A 21 8.06 -2.90 11.00
N SER A 22 6.94 -3.31 10.41
CA SER A 22 5.78 -3.72 11.21
C SER A 22 6.06 -4.97 12.05
N GLY A 23 6.83 -5.93 11.50
CA GLY A 23 7.31 -7.09 12.25
C GLY A 23 8.23 -6.71 13.41
N LEU A 24 9.15 -5.77 13.19
CA LEU A 24 10.04 -5.26 14.24
C LEU A 24 9.25 -4.54 15.35
N VAL A 25 8.29 -3.67 14.98
CA VAL A 25 7.43 -2.99 15.95
C VAL A 25 6.61 -3.99 16.76
N ALA A 26 6.09 -5.05 16.13
CA ALA A 26 5.39 -6.12 16.83
C ALA A 26 6.32 -6.87 17.81
N ALA A 27 7.57 -7.14 17.41
CA ALA A 27 8.55 -7.88 18.22
C ALA A 27 9.10 -7.06 19.41
N PHE A 28 9.28 -5.75 19.23
CA PHE A 28 9.83 -4.86 20.26
C PHE A 28 8.78 -4.23 21.17
N HIS A 29 7.49 -4.55 20.99
CA HIS A 29 6.43 -4.06 21.87
C HIS A 29 6.55 -4.71 23.26
N ARG A 30 7.19 -4.00 24.20
CA ARG A 30 7.32 -4.39 25.61
C ARG A 30 6.08 -3.94 26.39
N GLY A 31 5.07 -4.80 26.48
CA GLY A 31 3.86 -4.57 27.26
C GLY A 31 2.84 -5.70 27.08
N ASP A 32 2.06 -5.96 28.12
CA ASP A 32 1.11 -7.07 28.18
C ASP A 32 0.02 -6.90 27.10
N ARG A 33 0.13 -7.69 26.02
CA ARG A 33 -0.73 -7.75 24.81
C ARG A 33 -0.86 -6.44 24.01
N LEU A 34 -0.44 -6.50 22.74
CA LEU A 34 -0.74 -5.47 21.74
C LEU A 34 -2.24 -5.13 21.75
N LYS A 35 -2.57 -3.84 21.79
CA LYS A 35 -3.97 -3.39 21.66
C LYS A 35 -4.50 -3.84 20.30
N THR A 36 -5.78 -4.19 20.21
CA THR A 36 -6.42 -4.65 18.97
C THR A 36 -6.25 -3.65 17.81
N PHE A 37 -6.15 -2.35 18.12
CA PHE A 37 -5.81 -1.29 17.17
C PHE A 37 -4.41 -1.50 16.55
N ASP A 38 -3.39 -1.73 17.37
CA ASP A 38 -2.01 -1.89 16.87
C ASP A 38 -1.87 -3.17 16.06
N VAL A 39 -2.52 -4.27 16.47
CA VAL A 39 -2.54 -5.53 15.70
C VAL A 39 -3.19 -5.33 14.34
N PHE A 40 -4.29 -4.57 14.26
CA PHE A 40 -4.99 -4.28 13.02
C PHE A 40 -4.09 -3.53 12.04
N HIS A 41 -3.42 -2.46 12.49
CA HIS A 41 -2.56 -1.65 11.63
C HIS A 41 -1.23 -2.35 11.31
N LEU A 42 -0.58 -3.03 12.26
CA LEU A 42 0.67 -3.76 11.99
C LEU A 42 0.47 -4.89 10.96
N ARG A 43 -0.65 -5.61 11.06
CA ARG A 43 -1.02 -6.60 10.06
C ARG A 43 -1.36 -5.94 8.71
N GLY A 44 -2.08 -4.81 8.74
CA GLY A 44 -2.34 -4.01 7.55
C GLY A 44 -1.06 -3.57 6.85
N LEU A 45 -0.07 -3.09 7.59
CA LEU A 45 1.25 -2.70 7.07
C LEU A 45 1.96 -3.84 6.35
N ALA A 46 2.01 -5.02 6.98
CA ALA A 46 2.65 -6.19 6.38
C ALA A 46 1.93 -6.64 5.10
N GLU A 47 0.60 -6.78 5.15
CA GLU A 47 -0.21 -7.21 4.00
C GLU A 47 -0.13 -6.21 2.84
N THR A 48 -0.19 -4.90 3.13
CA THR A 48 -0.18 -3.86 2.12
C THR A 48 1.20 -3.62 1.53
N GLY A 49 2.25 -3.59 2.35
CA GLY A 49 3.63 -3.53 1.87
C GLY A 49 3.96 -4.71 0.96
N LEU A 50 3.65 -5.95 1.37
CA LEU A 50 3.91 -7.12 0.53
C LEU A 50 3.12 -7.10 -0.79
N ALA A 51 1.84 -6.73 -0.74
CA ALA A 51 1.02 -6.64 -1.96
C ALA A 51 1.56 -5.58 -2.93
N ASN A 52 1.89 -4.39 -2.43
CA ASN A 52 2.47 -3.32 -3.24
C ASN A 52 3.82 -3.70 -3.85
N ALA A 53 4.66 -4.42 -3.09
CA ALA A 53 5.92 -4.94 -3.62
C ALA A 53 5.69 -5.91 -4.79
N LEU A 54 4.72 -6.82 -4.65
CA LEU A 54 4.36 -7.74 -5.74
C LEU A 54 3.80 -7.00 -6.96
N ILE A 55 2.99 -5.95 -6.76
CA ILE A 55 2.48 -5.11 -7.85
C ILE A 55 3.62 -4.39 -8.57
N ALA A 56 4.59 -3.84 -7.83
CA ALA A 56 5.76 -3.24 -8.46
C ALA A 56 6.54 -4.28 -9.28
N LEU A 57 6.79 -5.46 -8.71
CA LEU A 57 7.54 -6.53 -9.36
C LEU A 57 6.84 -7.12 -10.57
N ILE A 58 5.52 -7.33 -10.56
CA ILE A 58 4.77 -7.94 -11.67
C ILE A 58 4.77 -7.04 -12.92
N THR A 59 5.03 -5.74 -12.77
CA THR A 59 5.19 -4.82 -13.91
C THR A 59 6.34 -5.24 -14.83
N ILE A 60 7.45 -5.72 -14.26
CA ILE A 60 8.66 -6.11 -15.02
C ILE A 60 8.39 -7.28 -15.98
N PRO A 61 7.85 -8.44 -15.53
CA PRO A 61 7.49 -9.52 -16.44
C PRO A 61 6.34 -9.14 -17.36
N LEU A 62 5.38 -8.31 -16.94
CA LEU A 62 4.31 -7.83 -17.84
C LEU A 62 4.87 -7.01 -19.01
N ALA A 63 5.78 -6.09 -18.76
CA ALA A 63 6.45 -5.30 -19.81
C ALA A 63 7.33 -6.18 -20.71
N THR A 64 8.01 -7.16 -20.11
CA THR A 64 8.84 -8.10 -20.87
C THR A 64 8.01 -9.02 -21.77
N ALA A 65 6.87 -9.52 -21.27
CA ALA A 65 6.00 -10.43 -22.01
C ALA A 65 5.16 -9.74 -23.09
N SER A 66 4.69 -8.52 -22.83
CA SER A 66 3.92 -7.74 -23.80
C SER A 66 4.80 -7.08 -24.86
N GLY A 67 6.10 -6.85 -24.57
CA GLY A 67 6.98 -6.08 -25.43
C GLY A 67 6.60 -4.59 -25.53
N ASP A 68 5.61 -4.15 -24.76
CA ASP A 68 5.04 -2.81 -24.78
C ASP A 68 4.78 -2.30 -23.36
N LEU A 69 5.49 -1.23 -23.01
CA LEU A 69 5.38 -0.61 -21.70
C LEU A 69 4.02 0.09 -21.51
N GLY A 70 3.37 0.56 -22.58
CA GLY A 70 2.03 1.14 -22.51
C GLY A 70 0.98 0.09 -22.09
N THR A 71 1.02 -1.08 -22.71
CA THR A 71 0.18 -2.22 -22.31
C THR A 71 0.47 -2.66 -20.88
N ALA A 72 1.75 -2.76 -20.48
CA ALA A 72 2.11 -3.15 -19.12
C ALA A 72 1.65 -2.16 -18.05
N THR A 73 1.78 -0.85 -18.30
CA THR A 73 1.30 0.20 -17.37
C THR A 73 -0.22 0.20 -17.24
N ARG A 74 -0.94 -0.03 -18.35
CA ARG A 74 -2.40 -0.17 -18.35
C ARG A 74 -2.85 -1.39 -17.56
N VAL A 75 -2.26 -2.56 -17.81
CA VAL A 75 -2.59 -3.80 -17.09
C VAL A 75 -2.21 -3.68 -15.62
N GLY A 76 -1.02 -3.17 -15.29
CA GLY A 76 -0.58 -2.92 -13.93
C GLY A 76 -1.53 -1.97 -13.18
N SER A 77 -1.98 -0.90 -13.83
CA SER A 77 -2.93 0.05 -13.23
C SER A 77 -4.30 -0.59 -12.98
N ALA A 78 -4.76 -1.49 -13.86
CA ALA A 78 -5.98 -2.25 -13.64
C ALA A 78 -5.84 -3.20 -12.44
N VAL A 79 -4.67 -3.84 -12.28
CA VAL A 79 -4.35 -4.66 -11.09
C VAL A 79 -4.37 -3.79 -9.83
N VAL A 80 -3.82 -2.59 -9.87
CA VAL A 80 -3.88 -1.63 -8.74
C VAL A 80 -5.32 -1.28 -8.37
N LEU A 81 -6.18 -0.98 -9.34
CA LEU A 81 -7.59 -0.67 -9.05
C LEU A 81 -8.31 -1.85 -8.39
N ALA A 82 -8.13 -3.06 -8.91
CA ALA A 82 -8.69 -4.26 -8.32
C ALA A 82 -8.17 -4.49 -6.90
N TYR A 83 -6.86 -4.28 -6.69
CA TYR A 83 -6.23 -4.38 -5.39
C TYR A 83 -6.83 -3.39 -4.38
N ILE A 84 -6.93 -2.10 -4.72
CA ILE A 84 -7.50 -1.07 -3.83
C ILE A 84 -8.96 -1.39 -3.49
N ALA A 85 -9.76 -1.83 -4.46
CA ALA A 85 -11.15 -2.22 -4.20
C ALA A 85 -11.25 -3.37 -3.19
N VAL A 86 -10.43 -4.41 -3.37
CA VAL A 86 -10.34 -5.54 -2.42
C VAL A 86 -9.83 -5.09 -1.06
N GLN A 87 -8.80 -4.24 -1.03
CA GLN A 87 -8.20 -3.73 0.19
C GLN A 87 -9.21 -2.92 1.02
N ILE A 88 -9.96 -2.00 0.40
CA ILE A 88 -11.03 -1.24 1.05
C ILE A 88 -12.07 -2.18 1.66
N ALA A 89 -12.51 -3.20 0.90
CA ALA A 89 -13.49 -4.17 1.38
C ALA A 89 -12.96 -4.98 2.56
N VAL A 90 -11.72 -5.48 2.49
CA VAL A 90 -11.07 -6.24 3.56
C VAL A 90 -10.91 -5.40 4.82
N PHE A 91 -10.48 -4.15 4.70
CA PHE A 91 -10.38 -3.23 5.84
C PHE A 91 -11.74 -2.93 6.46
N ALA A 92 -12.77 -2.65 5.65
CA ALA A 92 -14.12 -2.41 6.14
C ALA A 92 -14.69 -3.63 6.89
N LEU A 93 -14.50 -4.84 6.33
CA LEU A 93 -14.91 -6.10 6.96
C LEU A 93 -14.15 -6.35 8.27
N ARG A 94 -12.84 -6.12 8.28
CA ARG A 94 -11.99 -6.35 9.45
C ARG A 94 -12.29 -5.32 10.56
N GLN A 95 -12.54 -4.06 10.22
CA GLN A 95 -12.95 -3.03 11.16
C GLN A 95 -14.27 -3.39 11.84
N ARG A 96 -15.26 -3.89 11.07
CA ARG A 96 -16.52 -4.40 11.63
C ARG A 96 -16.32 -5.58 12.56
N ARG A 97 -15.47 -6.55 12.18
CA ARG A 97 -15.20 -7.75 13.00
C ARG A 97 -14.45 -7.44 14.29
N MET A 98 -13.54 -6.47 14.28
CA MET A 98 -12.69 -6.15 15.44
C MET A 98 -13.24 -5.02 16.31
N SER A 99 -14.40 -4.44 15.97
CA SER A 99 -15.03 -3.31 16.68
C SER A 99 -14.08 -2.11 16.92
N VAL A 100 -13.10 -1.92 16.03
CA VAL A 100 -12.11 -0.84 16.15
C VAL A 100 -12.74 0.48 15.71
N ARG A 101 -12.87 1.41 16.66
CA ARG A 101 -13.26 2.79 16.37
C ARG A 101 -12.04 3.56 15.89
N VAL A 102 -11.90 3.68 14.57
CA VAL A 102 -10.91 4.57 13.95
C VAL A 102 -11.39 6.00 14.10
N ALA A 103 -10.53 6.90 14.60
CA ALA A 103 -10.87 8.31 14.72
C ALA A 103 -11.13 8.92 13.34
N ALA A 104 -12.14 9.80 13.24
CA ALA A 104 -12.52 10.48 12.00
C ALA A 104 -11.35 11.07 11.17
N PRO A 105 -10.36 11.78 11.76
CA PRO A 105 -9.26 12.33 10.96
C PRO A 105 -8.38 11.25 10.29
N TYR A 106 -8.23 10.08 10.92
CA TYR A 106 -7.45 8.97 10.34
C TYR A 106 -8.18 8.31 9.17
N ALA A 107 -9.50 8.18 9.27
CA ALA A 107 -10.34 7.66 8.20
C ALA A 107 -10.39 8.62 6.99
N VAL A 108 -10.41 9.94 7.23
CA VAL A 108 -10.37 10.95 6.16
C VAL A 108 -9.04 10.91 5.40
N GLY A 109 -7.90 10.83 6.10
CA GLY A 109 -6.59 10.71 5.45
C GLY A 109 -6.45 9.44 4.61
N ALA A 110 -6.90 8.31 5.16
CA ALA A 110 -6.99 7.03 4.44
C ALA A 110 -7.83 7.15 3.15
N LEU A 111 -9.04 7.72 3.25
CA LEU A 111 -9.94 7.90 2.12
C LEU A 111 -9.33 8.82 1.06
N ALA A 112 -8.68 9.91 1.46
CA ALA A 112 -8.03 10.84 0.53
C ALA A 112 -6.91 10.16 -0.26
N ILE A 113 -6.10 9.31 0.38
CA ILE A 113 -5.07 8.50 -0.29
C ILE A 113 -5.71 7.55 -1.30
N ASP A 114 -6.75 6.80 -0.88
CA ASP A 114 -7.40 5.81 -1.75
C ASP A 114 -8.03 6.47 -2.98
N ILE A 115 -8.72 7.60 -2.82
CA ILE A 115 -9.30 8.37 -3.92
C ILE A 115 -8.20 8.85 -4.88
N THR A 116 -7.09 9.34 -4.34
CA THR A 116 -5.96 9.82 -5.16
C THR A 116 -5.35 8.68 -5.98
N VAL A 117 -5.13 7.52 -5.35
CA VAL A 117 -4.62 6.31 -6.02
C VAL A 117 -5.58 5.85 -7.12
N ILE A 118 -6.89 5.82 -6.85
CA ILE A 118 -7.91 5.46 -7.84
C ILE A 118 -7.89 6.44 -9.02
N ALA A 119 -7.87 7.74 -8.75
CA ALA A 119 -7.85 8.77 -9.79
C ALA A 119 -6.60 8.64 -10.69
N VAL A 120 -5.42 8.51 -10.08
CA VAL A 120 -4.17 8.35 -10.83
C VAL A 120 -4.16 7.04 -11.62
N ALA A 121 -4.65 5.93 -11.05
CA ALA A 121 -4.74 4.67 -11.77
C ALA A 121 -5.66 4.75 -13.00
N VAL A 122 -6.82 5.42 -12.89
CA VAL A 122 -7.73 5.66 -14.02
C VAL A 122 -7.04 6.50 -15.10
N VAL A 123 -6.34 7.57 -14.70
CA VAL A 123 -5.57 8.41 -15.63
C VAL A 123 -4.49 7.59 -16.34
N THR A 124 -3.76 6.75 -15.61
CA THR A 124 -2.71 5.89 -16.20
C THR A 124 -3.28 4.86 -17.17
N ILE A 125 -4.46 4.30 -16.91
CA ILE A 125 -5.14 3.39 -17.86
C ILE A 125 -5.46 4.09 -19.18
N VAL A 126 -5.91 5.35 -19.12
CA VAL A 126 -6.31 6.12 -20.30
C VAL A 126 -5.09 6.62 -21.07
N LEU A 127 -4.11 7.21 -20.37
CA LEU A 127 -2.95 7.86 -20.99
C LEU A 127 -1.81 6.90 -21.31
N GLN A 128 -1.73 5.75 -20.63
CA GLN A 128 -0.65 4.76 -20.75
C GLN A 128 0.75 5.36 -20.55
N ALA A 129 0.81 6.48 -19.80
CA ALA A 129 2.03 7.21 -19.54
C ALA A 129 2.83 6.51 -18.43
N VAL A 130 4.09 6.18 -18.74
CA VAL A 130 5.02 5.53 -17.81
C VAL A 130 5.18 6.35 -16.53
N SER A 131 5.35 7.67 -16.65
CA SER A 131 5.50 8.57 -15.51
C SER A 131 4.27 8.60 -14.59
N ALA A 132 3.06 8.46 -15.14
CA ALA A 132 1.84 8.36 -14.35
C ALA A 132 1.78 7.03 -13.59
N TYR A 133 2.27 5.94 -14.19
CA TYR A 133 2.40 4.65 -13.52
C TYR A 133 3.47 4.66 -12.42
N GLU A 134 4.63 5.27 -12.65
CA GLU A 134 5.65 5.43 -11.63
C GLU A 134 5.11 6.25 -10.44
N THR A 135 4.39 7.32 -10.72
CA THR A 135 3.70 8.12 -9.70
C THR A 135 2.70 7.27 -8.92
N LEU A 136 1.93 6.42 -9.59
CA LEU A 136 1.02 5.47 -8.95
C LEU A 136 1.75 4.52 -8.00
N MET A 137 2.89 3.96 -8.43
CA MET A 137 3.72 3.08 -7.61
C MET A 137 4.24 3.77 -6.34
N VAL A 138 4.62 5.04 -6.43
CA VAL A 138 5.01 5.84 -5.27
C VAL A 138 3.82 6.11 -4.35
N LEU A 139 2.66 6.46 -4.92
CA LEU A 139 1.44 6.72 -4.15
C LEU A 139 0.96 5.50 -3.36
N LEU A 140 1.21 4.28 -3.85
CA LEU A 140 0.91 3.05 -3.12
C LEU A 140 1.68 2.96 -1.78
N LEU A 141 2.84 3.61 -1.63
CA LEU A 141 3.55 3.70 -0.35
C LEU A 141 2.83 4.60 0.67
N ALA A 142 2.02 5.55 0.22
CA ALA A 142 1.38 6.52 1.12
C ALA A 142 0.46 5.82 2.13
N ARG A 143 -0.24 4.77 1.72
CA ARG A 143 -1.15 4.03 2.60
C ARG A 143 -0.43 3.31 3.75
N PRO A 144 0.57 2.43 3.50
CA PRO A 144 1.33 1.83 4.59
C PRO A 144 2.09 2.89 5.40
N MET A 145 2.62 3.96 4.80
CA MET A 145 3.26 5.03 5.60
C MET A 145 2.26 5.71 6.55
N TRP A 146 1.04 5.97 6.10
CA TRP A 146 -0.02 6.55 6.92
C TRP A 146 -0.41 5.66 8.09
N ASP A 147 -0.55 4.35 7.87
CA ASP A 147 -0.82 3.38 8.93
C ASP A 147 0.35 3.29 9.93
N PHE A 148 1.59 3.39 9.45
CA PHE A 148 2.78 3.34 10.30
C PHE A 148 2.87 4.56 11.23
N VAL A 149 2.64 5.76 10.69
CA VAL A 149 2.62 7.01 11.48
C VAL A 149 1.53 6.96 12.55
N GLN A 150 0.36 6.37 12.26
CA GLN A 150 -0.70 6.20 13.25
C GLN A 150 -0.29 5.26 14.40
N VAL A 151 0.36 4.14 14.08
CA VAL A 151 0.87 3.21 15.09
C VAL A 151 1.88 3.92 16.00
N LEU A 152 2.85 4.64 15.44
CA LEU A 152 3.82 5.40 16.22
C LEU A 152 3.17 6.50 17.07
N GLY A 153 2.23 7.26 16.49
CA GLY A 153 1.52 8.32 17.18
C GLY A 153 0.68 7.81 18.36
N ASN A 154 0.09 6.62 18.24
CA ASN A 154 -0.64 6.00 19.34
C ASN A 154 0.28 5.44 20.43
N MET A 155 1.44 4.90 20.07
CA MET A 155 2.44 4.45 21.06
C MET A 155 3.02 5.63 21.86
N ALA A 156 3.11 6.82 21.27
CA ALA A 156 3.66 8.01 21.92
C ALA A 156 2.69 8.71 22.90
N ARG A 157 1.38 8.40 22.87
CA ARG A 157 0.41 9.00 23.78
C ARG A 157 0.44 8.28 25.14
N PRO A 158 0.66 8.99 26.27
CA PRO A 158 0.56 8.38 27.59
C PRO A 158 -0.89 7.90 27.84
N VAL A 159 -1.01 6.74 28.49
CA VAL A 159 -2.28 6.13 28.91
C VAL A 159 -2.89 6.90 30.07
#